data_AF-A0A9D7H0E0-F1
#
_entry.id   AF-A0A9D7H0E0-F1
#
_cell.length_a   1.000
_cell.length_b   1.000
_cell.length_c   1.000
_cell.angle_alpha   90.00
_cell.angle_beta   90.00
_cell.angle_gamma   90.00
#
_symmetry.space_group_name_H-M   'P 1'
#
loop_
_entity.id
_entity.type
_entity.pdbx_description
1 polymer ?
#
loop_
_entity_poly.entity_id
_entity_poly.type
_entity_poly.pdbx_seq_one_letter_code
_entity_poly.pdbx_strand_id
1 'polypeptide(L)'
;MAARKKSNRYEKRLLQLAKDLGKARPKARHRLLFEAFEVVAAAGSVKHASALLDWAYGPRSPAPTEVATALSTAAIDGFCYAAGLGDRTGGLPRHERTVTSHGPLAERVREAEQTVRGRLTMNAYGDAMPSTDAWMNKPPNDRWRSIDRWRRIQRLVQEGREADALDRLVSLLGEQSADERGAGYGDELVLALDLALRLGREELIGGWLTRHGHRFESEGLLLQLSLCLPLVAAKLAEGLLRATIGLSEQDLDAAMAALDAALTLSNAALPVKAAVKVQKRRVSCEYSQVHLQPESLDEAELSQVFFQKPDDSQQGMSLFPTKVGIATPSDTDYVDAEITLSDEREPALADVVQAVAFPLVVRGPLVLASVSSDGEEEPLAIPPGTYDVLARFVPKKAPKASASAGLRVFALRLSFHPTMSLGAPRTLRVE
;
A
#
# COMPACT_ATOMS: atom_id res chain seq x y z
N MET A 1 -16.11 -36.16 -28.75
CA MET A 1 -15.85 -36.09 -27.29
C MET A 1 -14.92 -34.92 -27.04
N ALA A 2 -15.44 -33.77 -26.60
CA ALA A 2 -14.60 -32.66 -26.20
C ALA A 2 -13.82 -33.06 -24.94
N ALA A 3 -12.49 -33.04 -25.00
CA ALA A 3 -11.64 -33.28 -23.84
C ALA A 3 -12.03 -32.28 -22.76
N ARG A 4 -12.44 -32.76 -21.57
CA ARG A 4 -12.63 -31.90 -20.39
C ARG A 4 -11.31 -31.16 -20.15
N LYS A 5 -11.28 -29.86 -20.45
CA LYS A 5 -10.16 -28.95 -20.15
C LYS A 5 -9.86 -29.13 -18.65
N LYS A 6 -8.70 -29.69 -18.30
CA LYS A 6 -8.26 -29.74 -16.89
C LYS A 6 -8.14 -28.29 -16.44
N SER A 7 -9.04 -27.84 -15.58
CA SER A 7 -9.06 -26.45 -15.10
C SER A 7 -7.74 -26.12 -14.40
N ASN A 8 -7.17 -24.98 -14.80
CA ASN A 8 -5.86 -24.51 -14.36
C ASN A 8 -5.95 -24.12 -12.87
N ARG A 9 -4.90 -24.39 -12.08
CA ARG A 9 -4.91 -24.08 -10.63
C ARG A 9 -4.92 -22.58 -10.36
N TYR A 10 -4.22 -21.79 -11.15
CA TYR A 10 -4.22 -20.32 -11.07
C TYR A 10 -5.57 -19.72 -11.44
N GLU A 11 -6.25 -20.28 -12.44
CA GLU A 11 -7.63 -19.93 -12.80
C GLU A 11 -8.55 -20.16 -11.59
N LYS A 12 -8.49 -21.34 -10.97
CA LYS A 12 -9.26 -21.64 -9.75
C LYS A 12 -8.93 -20.69 -8.61
N ARG A 13 -7.65 -20.34 -8.43
CA ARG A 13 -7.20 -19.39 -7.40
C ARG A 13 -7.80 -18.01 -7.64
N LEU A 14 -7.74 -17.48 -8.85
CA LEU A 14 -8.35 -16.18 -9.19
C LEU A 14 -9.88 -16.19 -9.00
N LEU A 15 -10.55 -17.26 -9.42
CA LEU A 15 -12.00 -17.41 -9.21
C LEU A 15 -12.36 -17.51 -7.71
N GLN A 16 -11.50 -18.14 -6.90
CA GLN A 16 -11.67 -18.17 -5.46
C GLN A 16 -11.46 -16.79 -4.83
N LEU A 17 -10.41 -16.07 -5.24
CA LEU A 17 -10.17 -14.68 -4.82
C LEU A 17 -11.35 -13.77 -5.18
N ALA A 18 -11.96 -13.92 -6.36
CA ALA A 18 -13.17 -13.18 -6.73
C ALA A 18 -14.35 -13.46 -5.77
N LYS A 19 -14.58 -14.72 -5.40
CA LYS A 19 -15.63 -15.07 -4.43
C LYS A 19 -15.36 -14.47 -3.05
N ASP A 20 -14.11 -14.49 -2.61
CA ASP A 20 -13.71 -13.97 -1.30
C ASP A 20 -13.79 -12.43 -1.29
N LEU A 21 -13.41 -11.78 -2.39
CA LEU A 21 -13.48 -10.33 -2.56
C LEU A 21 -14.91 -9.81 -2.50
N GLY A 22 -15.87 -10.52 -3.09
CA GLY A 22 -17.29 -10.18 -3.02
C GLY A 22 -17.88 -10.19 -1.61
N LYS A 23 -17.20 -10.83 -0.64
CA LYS A 23 -17.60 -10.91 0.77
C LYS A 23 -16.66 -10.15 1.71
N ALA A 24 -15.56 -9.61 1.19
CA ALA A 24 -14.50 -9.04 1.98
C ALA A 24 -14.89 -7.66 2.55
N ARG A 25 -14.57 -7.46 3.84
CA ARG A 25 -14.58 -6.13 4.46
C ARG A 25 -13.49 -5.26 3.81
N PRO A 26 -13.63 -3.91 3.80
CA PRO A 26 -12.66 -3.00 3.18
C PRO A 26 -11.19 -3.29 3.53
N LYS A 27 -10.90 -3.55 4.82
CA LYS A 27 -9.55 -3.88 5.29
C LYS A 27 -8.93 -5.13 4.65
N ALA A 28 -9.74 -6.12 4.29
CA ALA A 28 -9.26 -7.38 3.70
C ALA A 28 -9.12 -7.30 2.16
N ARG A 29 -9.66 -6.27 1.51
CA ARG A 29 -9.67 -6.15 0.05
C ARG A 29 -8.27 -6.01 -0.53
N HIS A 30 -7.42 -5.17 0.09
CA HIS A 30 -6.07 -4.93 -0.39
C HIS A 30 -5.25 -6.22 -0.49
N ARG A 31 -5.31 -7.06 0.55
CA ARG A 31 -4.65 -8.37 0.54
C ARG A 31 -5.14 -9.27 -0.59
N LEU A 32 -6.45 -9.37 -0.81
CA LEU A 32 -7.00 -10.20 -1.88
C LEU A 32 -6.63 -9.68 -3.28
N LEU A 33 -6.62 -8.36 -3.45
CA LEU A 33 -6.17 -7.72 -4.69
C LEU A 33 -4.67 -7.92 -4.92
N PHE A 34 -3.86 -7.90 -3.86
CA PHE A 34 -2.44 -8.22 -3.94
C PHE A 34 -2.20 -9.69 -4.33
N GLU A 35 -2.92 -10.64 -3.72
CA GLU A 35 -2.84 -12.05 -4.09
C GLU A 35 -3.28 -12.30 -5.54
N ALA A 36 -4.27 -11.55 -6.05
CA ALA A 36 -4.64 -11.59 -7.45
C ALA A 36 -3.54 -10.98 -8.34
N PHE A 37 -2.94 -9.87 -7.90
CA PHE A 37 -1.84 -9.20 -8.60
C PHE A 37 -0.65 -10.13 -8.77
N GLU A 38 -0.29 -10.90 -7.74
CA GLU A 38 0.78 -11.91 -7.83
C GLU A 38 0.53 -12.90 -8.97
N VAL A 39 -0.67 -13.46 -9.07
CA VAL A 39 -1.01 -14.41 -10.14
C VAL A 39 -0.93 -13.76 -11.52
N VAL A 40 -1.44 -12.54 -11.65
CA VAL A 40 -1.45 -11.80 -12.92
C VAL A 40 -0.05 -11.34 -13.35
N ALA A 41 0.77 -10.90 -12.39
CA ALA A 41 2.17 -10.55 -12.61
C ALA A 41 2.98 -11.77 -13.03
N ALA A 42 2.77 -12.93 -12.39
CA ALA A 42 3.40 -14.18 -12.81
C ALA A 42 2.94 -14.65 -14.20
N ALA A 43 1.71 -14.35 -14.61
CA ALA A 43 1.25 -14.60 -15.98
C ALA A 43 1.88 -13.64 -17.02
N GLY A 44 2.60 -12.60 -16.57
CA GLY A 44 3.19 -11.56 -17.41
C GLY A 44 2.15 -10.71 -18.12
N SER A 45 1.06 -10.38 -17.42
CA SER A 45 -0.02 -9.59 -17.98
C SER A 45 -0.06 -8.19 -17.37
N VAL A 46 0.74 -7.28 -17.94
CA VAL A 46 0.84 -5.87 -17.52
C VAL A 46 -0.52 -5.16 -17.55
N LYS A 47 -1.34 -5.40 -18.58
CA LYS A 47 -2.70 -4.83 -18.71
C LYS A 47 -3.56 -5.14 -17.48
N HIS A 48 -3.70 -6.42 -17.15
CA HIS A 48 -4.52 -6.85 -16.01
C HIS A 48 -3.90 -6.48 -14.65
N ALA A 49 -2.57 -6.48 -14.55
CA ALA A 49 -1.88 -6.02 -13.34
C ALA A 49 -2.19 -4.53 -13.09
N SER A 50 -2.12 -3.69 -14.12
CA SER A 50 -2.51 -2.27 -14.02
C SER A 50 -3.94 -2.11 -13.56
N ALA A 51 -4.89 -2.89 -14.08
CA ALA A 51 -6.29 -2.83 -13.66
C ALA A 51 -6.46 -3.18 -12.16
N LEU A 52 -5.77 -4.23 -11.68
CA LEU A 52 -5.77 -4.57 -10.25
C LEU A 52 -5.18 -3.47 -9.38
N LEU A 53 -4.13 -2.80 -9.86
CA LEU A 53 -3.51 -1.68 -9.14
C LEU A 53 -4.41 -0.45 -9.12
N ASP A 54 -5.12 -0.16 -10.21
CA ASP A 54 -6.15 0.90 -10.23
C ASP A 54 -7.31 0.56 -9.27
N TRP A 55 -7.66 -0.72 -9.11
CA TRP A 55 -8.61 -1.14 -8.10
C TRP A 55 -8.05 -1.12 -6.68
N ALA A 56 -6.73 -1.24 -6.47
CA ALA A 56 -6.14 -1.28 -5.13
C ALA A 56 -5.76 0.13 -4.61
N TYR A 57 -5.31 1.01 -5.52
CA TYR A 57 -4.74 2.32 -5.19
C TYR A 57 -5.39 3.49 -5.94
N GLY A 58 -6.29 3.21 -6.87
CA GLY A 58 -7.00 4.25 -7.60
C GLY A 58 -8.09 4.93 -6.76
N PRO A 59 -8.67 6.03 -7.28
CA PRO A 59 -9.60 6.89 -6.54
C PRO A 59 -10.91 6.21 -6.13
N ARG A 60 -11.19 5.02 -6.66
CA ARG A 60 -12.41 4.25 -6.38
C ARG A 60 -12.28 3.30 -5.19
N SER A 61 -11.10 3.19 -4.59
CA SER A 61 -10.84 2.31 -3.47
C SER A 61 -10.28 3.06 -2.27
N PRO A 62 -10.70 2.68 -1.04
CA PRO A 62 -10.09 3.24 0.16
C PRO A 62 -8.60 2.93 0.16
N ALA A 63 -7.79 3.92 0.54
CA ALA A 63 -6.35 3.77 0.61
C ALA A 63 -6.00 2.58 1.51
N PRO A 64 -5.11 1.67 1.08
CA PRO A 64 -4.69 0.57 1.93
C PRO A 64 -3.96 1.10 3.18
N THR A 65 -4.36 0.60 4.35
CA THR A 65 -3.77 1.02 5.64
C THR A 65 -2.79 -0.01 6.20
N GLU A 66 -2.81 -1.24 5.69
CA GLU A 66 -2.01 -2.37 6.17
C GLU A 66 -1.36 -3.05 4.98
N VAL A 67 -0.11 -3.47 5.13
CA VAL A 67 0.56 -4.26 4.08
C VAL A 67 -0.08 -5.64 3.95
N ALA A 68 -0.17 -6.15 2.71
CA ALA A 68 -0.59 -7.51 2.47
C ALA A 68 0.48 -8.52 2.95
N THR A 69 1.75 -8.17 2.75
CA THR A 69 2.93 -8.88 3.26
C THR A 69 4.06 -7.88 3.53
N ALA A 70 5.12 -8.30 4.22
CA ALA A 70 6.28 -7.43 4.48
C ALA A 70 6.95 -6.87 3.21
N LEU A 71 6.72 -7.49 2.04
CA LEU A 71 7.27 -7.10 0.74
C LEU A 71 6.21 -6.62 -0.25
N SER A 72 4.92 -6.57 0.10
CA SER A 72 3.85 -6.37 -0.89
C SER A 72 4.00 -5.06 -1.66
N THR A 73 4.29 -3.97 -0.96
CA THR A 73 4.45 -2.64 -1.57
C THR A 73 5.72 -2.59 -2.43
N ALA A 74 6.83 -3.15 -1.95
CA ALA A 74 8.09 -3.23 -2.68
C ALA A 74 7.99 -4.09 -3.96
N ALA A 75 7.25 -5.20 -3.90
CA ALA A 75 7.01 -6.06 -5.05
C ALA A 75 6.16 -5.36 -6.12
N ILE A 76 5.15 -4.60 -5.71
CA ILE A 76 4.35 -3.77 -6.63
C ILE A 76 5.21 -2.66 -7.23
N ASP A 77 6.01 -1.97 -6.42
CA ASP A 77 6.90 -0.90 -6.88
C ASP A 77 7.91 -1.42 -7.90
N GLY A 78 8.53 -2.57 -7.64
CA GLY A 78 9.46 -3.21 -8.56
C GLY A 78 8.78 -3.60 -9.89
N PHE A 79 7.57 -4.17 -9.83
CA PHE A 79 6.78 -4.45 -11.04
C PHE A 79 6.43 -3.18 -11.81
N CYS A 80 5.92 -2.14 -11.13
CA CYS A 80 5.54 -0.87 -11.74
C CYS A 80 6.71 -0.17 -12.40
N TYR A 81 7.88 -0.17 -11.75
CA TYR A 81 9.11 0.39 -12.29
C TYR A 81 9.55 -0.37 -13.53
N ALA A 82 9.60 -1.71 -13.45
CA ALA A 82 10.03 -2.55 -14.56
C ALA A 82 9.07 -2.51 -15.77
N ALA A 83 7.77 -2.43 -15.52
CA ALA A 83 6.73 -2.38 -16.56
C ALA A 83 6.40 -0.95 -17.04
N GLY A 84 7.04 0.08 -16.49
CA GLY A 84 6.80 1.49 -16.88
C GLY A 84 5.41 2.03 -16.51
N LEU A 85 4.81 1.54 -15.42
CA LEU A 85 3.45 1.89 -15.00
C LEU A 85 3.35 3.18 -14.16
N GLY A 86 4.48 3.80 -13.84
CA GLY A 86 4.57 4.95 -12.94
C GLY A 86 4.40 4.58 -11.46
N ASP A 87 4.42 5.57 -10.57
CA ASP A 87 4.28 5.36 -9.13
C ASP A 87 2.81 5.16 -8.74
N ARG A 88 2.40 3.89 -8.60
CA ARG A 88 1.02 3.52 -8.28
C ARG A 88 0.74 3.42 -6.78
N THR A 89 1.76 3.16 -5.97
CA THR A 89 1.58 2.94 -4.52
C THR A 89 1.83 4.20 -3.71
N GLY A 90 2.61 5.15 -4.23
CA GLY A 90 3.15 6.27 -3.43
C GLY A 90 4.02 5.80 -2.26
N GLY A 91 4.49 4.55 -2.31
CA GLY A 91 5.19 3.88 -1.23
C GLY A 91 4.30 3.52 -0.04
N LEU A 92 2.98 3.39 -0.20
CA LEU A 92 2.04 3.00 0.86
C LEU A 92 1.25 1.75 0.47
N PRO A 93 0.77 0.94 1.44
CA PRO A 93 1.03 1.02 2.88
C PRO A 93 2.45 0.55 3.20
N ARG A 94 2.96 0.89 4.38
CA ARG A 94 4.33 0.52 4.80
C ARG A 94 4.32 -0.47 5.94
N HIS A 95 5.36 -1.28 5.96
CA HIS A 95 5.64 -2.16 7.07
C HIS A 95 6.83 -1.59 7.84
N GLU A 96 6.66 -1.33 9.14
CA GLU A 96 7.61 -0.57 9.98
C GLU A 96 9.05 -1.12 9.95
N ARG A 97 9.22 -2.43 9.69
CA ARG A 97 10.53 -3.09 9.62
C ARG A 97 11.17 -3.12 8.23
N THR A 98 10.42 -2.83 7.17
CA THR A 98 10.94 -2.76 5.79
C THR A 98 10.88 -1.29 5.37
N VAL A 99 11.81 -0.53 5.94
CA VAL A 99 12.01 0.89 5.64
C VAL A 99 12.23 1.03 4.13
N THR A 100 11.18 1.44 3.43
CA THR A 100 11.26 2.05 2.11
C THR A 100 11.07 3.54 2.34
N SER A 101 12.00 4.34 1.86
CA SER A 101 12.00 5.79 2.00
C SER A 101 10.70 6.40 1.45
N HIS A 102 10.39 7.63 1.85
CA HIS A 102 9.37 8.46 1.19
C HIS A 102 9.78 8.92 -0.21
N GLY A 103 10.90 8.40 -0.73
CA GLY A 103 11.48 8.82 -1.99
C GLY A 103 10.65 8.43 -3.22
N PRO A 104 11.03 8.96 -4.39
CA PRO A 104 10.47 8.56 -5.68
C PRO A 104 10.56 7.05 -5.92
N LEU A 105 9.68 6.52 -6.78
CA LEU A 105 9.62 5.09 -7.12
C LEU A 105 10.99 4.45 -7.39
N ALA A 106 11.85 5.12 -8.17
CA ALA A 106 13.18 4.60 -8.51
C ALA A 106 14.10 4.41 -7.30
N GLU A 107 13.99 5.27 -6.27
CA GLU A 107 14.76 5.15 -5.03
C GLU A 107 14.25 4.00 -4.18
N ARG A 108 12.93 3.91 -4.00
CA ARG A 108 12.31 2.81 -3.25
C ARG A 108 12.59 1.45 -3.86
N VAL A 109 12.59 1.35 -5.19
CA VAL A 109 12.95 0.12 -5.91
C VAL A 109 14.41 -0.25 -5.69
N ARG A 110 15.33 0.71 -5.71
CA ARG A 110 16.76 0.48 -5.42
C ARG A 110 16.97 -0.01 -3.98
N GLU A 111 16.28 0.58 -3.01
CA GLU A 111 16.34 0.17 -1.61
C GLU A 111 15.76 -1.24 -1.39
N ALA A 112 14.64 -1.55 -2.04
CA ALA A 112 14.04 -2.88 -2.02
C ALA A 112 14.98 -3.93 -2.64
N GLU A 113 15.59 -3.63 -3.79
CA GLU A 113 16.58 -4.47 -4.44
C GLU A 113 17.77 -4.74 -3.51
N GLN A 114 18.32 -3.71 -2.87
CA GLN A 114 19.43 -3.85 -1.91
C GLN A 114 19.03 -4.72 -0.71
N THR A 115 17.85 -4.49 -0.15
CA THR A 115 17.32 -5.26 0.98
C THR A 115 17.14 -6.73 0.63
N VAL A 116 16.56 -7.02 -0.55
CA VAL A 116 16.35 -8.39 -1.02
C VAL A 116 17.68 -9.07 -1.34
N ARG A 117 18.63 -8.40 -2.01
CA ARG A 117 19.97 -8.98 -2.22
C ARG A 117 20.71 -9.23 -0.91
N GLY A 118 20.59 -8.33 0.05
CA GLY A 118 21.11 -8.51 1.41
C GLY A 118 20.53 -9.77 2.05
N ARG A 119 19.21 -9.97 1.94
CA ARG A 119 18.53 -11.19 2.42
C ARG A 119 19.04 -12.45 1.73
N LEU A 120 19.09 -12.47 0.40
CA LEU A 120 19.49 -13.64 -0.40
C LEU A 120 20.94 -14.08 -0.10
N THR A 121 21.78 -13.14 0.34
CA THR A 121 23.19 -13.40 0.67
C THR A 121 23.47 -13.47 2.18
N MET A 122 22.45 -13.35 3.02
CA MET A 122 22.60 -13.41 4.48
C MET A 122 22.75 -14.85 4.95
N ASN A 123 23.72 -15.08 5.84
CA ASN A 123 23.90 -16.39 6.47
C ASN A 123 22.87 -16.62 7.59
N ALA A 124 21.83 -17.41 7.30
CA ALA A 124 20.80 -17.77 8.27
C ALA A 124 21.21 -18.88 9.27
N TYR A 125 22.38 -19.51 9.08
CA TYR A 125 22.79 -20.71 9.82
C TYR A 125 23.75 -20.46 10.99
N GLY A 126 24.15 -19.21 11.24
CA GLY A 126 25.21 -18.89 12.19
C GLY A 126 26.61 -19.25 11.67
N ASP A 127 27.65 -18.96 12.47
CA ASP A 127 29.08 -19.14 12.15
C ASP A 127 29.61 -18.41 10.90
N ALA A 128 30.93 -18.35 10.76
CA ALA A 128 31.56 -17.79 9.57
C ALA A 128 31.23 -18.64 8.32
N MET A 129 30.85 -17.98 7.21
CA MET A 129 30.60 -18.67 5.95
C MET A 129 31.89 -19.33 5.41
N PRO A 130 31.83 -20.55 4.85
CA PRO A 130 33.02 -21.25 4.35
C PRO A 130 33.77 -20.44 3.29
N SER A 131 35.10 -20.32 3.41
CA SER A 131 35.98 -19.68 2.41
C SER A 131 36.37 -20.61 1.26
N THR A 132 36.17 -21.91 1.43
CA THR A 132 36.66 -22.97 0.53
C THR A 132 35.56 -23.98 0.23
N ASP A 133 35.85 -24.91 -0.69
CA ASP A 133 34.96 -26.01 -1.07
C ASP A 133 35.08 -27.24 -0.18
N ALA A 134 35.41 -27.05 1.10
CA ALA A 134 35.50 -28.14 2.06
C ALA A 134 34.20 -28.97 2.16
N TRP A 135 33.05 -28.40 1.78
CA TRP A 135 31.77 -29.12 1.69
C TRP A 135 31.82 -30.30 0.70
N MET A 136 32.65 -30.26 -0.34
CA MET A 136 32.78 -31.35 -1.32
C MET A 136 33.36 -32.63 -0.70
N ASN A 137 34.15 -32.48 0.37
CA ASN A 137 34.74 -33.60 1.09
C ASN A 137 33.76 -34.23 2.10
N LYS A 138 32.58 -33.62 2.30
CA LYS A 138 31.56 -34.13 3.22
C LYS A 138 30.79 -35.29 2.57
N PRO A 139 30.42 -36.32 3.34
CA PRO A 139 29.55 -37.40 2.87
C PRO A 139 28.25 -36.87 2.23
N PRO A 140 27.69 -37.53 1.20
CA PRO A 140 26.42 -37.09 0.58
C PRO A 140 25.24 -36.96 1.55
N ASN A 141 25.24 -37.75 2.63
CA ASN A 141 24.20 -37.73 3.66
C ASN A 141 24.49 -36.74 4.81
N ASP A 142 25.60 -35.99 4.78
CA ASP A 142 25.88 -34.95 5.75
C ASP A 142 24.99 -33.73 5.48
N ARG A 143 24.12 -33.39 6.44
CA ARG A 143 23.23 -32.22 6.35
C ARG A 143 23.99 -30.92 6.08
N TRP A 144 25.23 -30.81 6.54
CA TRP A 144 26.05 -29.61 6.35
C TRP A 144 26.62 -29.51 4.95
N ARG A 145 26.60 -30.58 4.15
CA ARG A 145 27.09 -30.53 2.77
C ARG A 145 26.31 -29.53 1.92
N SER A 146 24.99 -29.62 1.92
CA SER A 146 24.12 -28.70 1.15
C SER A 146 24.11 -27.30 1.77
N ILE A 147 24.09 -27.20 3.10
CA ILE A 147 24.13 -25.92 3.83
C ILE A 147 25.43 -25.16 3.56
N ASP A 148 26.59 -25.80 3.67
CA ASP A 148 27.88 -25.15 3.45
C ASP A 148 28.10 -24.82 1.98
N ARG A 149 27.55 -25.63 1.05
CA ARG A 149 27.52 -25.29 -0.37
C ARG A 149 26.73 -24.01 -0.61
N TRP A 150 25.54 -23.87 -0.04
CA TRP A 150 24.74 -22.65 -0.12
C TRP A 150 25.45 -21.44 0.50
N ARG A 151 25.96 -21.58 1.73
CA ARG A 151 26.72 -20.52 2.43
C ARG A 151 27.96 -20.09 1.63
N ARG A 152 28.61 -21.03 0.93
CA ARG A 152 29.74 -20.69 0.05
C ARG A 152 29.30 -19.87 -1.16
N ILE A 153 28.15 -20.19 -1.77
CA ILE A 153 27.55 -19.40 -2.86
C ILE A 153 27.26 -17.97 -2.37
N GLN A 154 26.60 -17.82 -1.22
CA GLN A 154 26.30 -16.51 -0.63
C GLN A 154 27.58 -15.69 -0.40
N ARG A 155 28.62 -16.32 0.15
CA ARG A 155 29.93 -15.68 0.35
C ARG A 155 30.58 -15.23 -0.96
N LEU A 156 30.50 -16.02 -2.03
CA LEU A 156 31.04 -15.63 -3.33
C LEU A 156 30.38 -14.36 -3.86
N VAL A 157 29.05 -14.24 -3.70
CA VAL A 157 28.34 -13.02 -4.07
C VAL A 157 28.83 -11.83 -3.23
N GLN A 158 29.01 -12.00 -1.92
CA GLN A 158 29.57 -10.95 -1.05
C GLN A 158 31.01 -10.56 -1.40
N GLU A 159 31.79 -11.50 -1.93
CA GLU A 159 33.16 -11.27 -2.43
C GLU A 159 33.20 -10.65 -3.84
N GLY A 160 32.03 -10.37 -4.46
CA GLY A 160 31.94 -9.87 -5.84
C GLY A 160 32.24 -10.92 -6.91
N ARG A 161 32.34 -12.20 -6.53
CA ARG A 161 32.63 -13.34 -7.42
C ARG A 161 31.34 -13.96 -7.95
N GLU A 162 30.52 -13.13 -8.58
CA GLU A 162 29.17 -13.50 -9.03
C GLU A 162 29.16 -14.61 -10.08
N ALA A 163 30.13 -14.62 -11.01
CA ALA A 163 30.24 -15.68 -12.01
C ALA A 163 30.47 -17.06 -11.36
N ASP A 164 31.38 -17.13 -10.39
CA ASP A 164 31.64 -18.38 -9.66
C ASP A 164 30.43 -18.80 -8.82
N ALA A 165 29.70 -17.85 -8.23
CA ALA A 165 28.47 -18.12 -7.51
C ALA A 165 27.39 -18.70 -8.43
N LEU A 166 27.24 -18.14 -9.64
CA LEU A 166 26.30 -18.61 -10.65
C LEU A 166 26.63 -20.03 -11.11
N ASP A 167 27.89 -20.35 -11.40
CA ASP A 167 28.32 -21.69 -11.82
C ASP A 167 27.95 -22.76 -10.78
N ARG A 168 28.07 -22.41 -9.49
CA ARG A 168 27.67 -23.31 -8.39
C ARG A 168 26.17 -23.43 -8.24
N LEU A 169 25.42 -22.35 -8.49
CA LEU A 169 23.96 -22.38 -8.52
C LEU A 169 23.43 -23.24 -9.66
N VAL A 170 24.06 -23.20 -10.84
CA VAL A 170 23.73 -24.09 -11.97
C VAL A 170 23.76 -25.55 -11.51
N SER A 171 24.88 -25.97 -10.91
CA SER A 171 25.04 -27.35 -10.44
C SER A 171 24.11 -27.67 -9.25
N LEU A 172 23.88 -26.72 -8.32
CA LEU A 172 22.98 -26.90 -7.18
C LEU A 172 21.54 -27.15 -7.66
N LEU A 173 21.01 -26.26 -8.51
CA LEU A 173 19.65 -26.35 -9.04
C LEU A 173 19.46 -27.54 -9.99
N GLY A 174 20.52 -27.97 -10.67
CA GLY A 174 20.51 -29.17 -11.51
C GLY A 174 20.41 -30.48 -10.73
N GLU A 175 21.01 -30.53 -9.53
CA GLU A 175 21.00 -31.69 -8.64
C GLU A 175 19.76 -31.76 -7.76
N GLN A 176 19.26 -30.61 -7.32
CA GLN A 176 18.11 -30.49 -6.42
C GLN A 176 16.83 -31.09 -7.04
N SER A 177 16.09 -31.88 -6.26
CA SER A 177 14.82 -32.43 -6.75
C SER A 177 13.79 -31.31 -6.98
N ALA A 178 12.81 -31.54 -7.86
CA ALA A 178 11.89 -30.48 -8.30
C ALA A 178 11.13 -29.82 -7.14
N ASP A 179 10.67 -30.62 -6.16
CA ASP A 179 9.88 -30.15 -5.02
C ASP A 179 10.72 -29.79 -3.78
N GLU A 180 12.04 -30.04 -3.82
CA GLU A 180 12.90 -29.76 -2.69
C GLU A 180 13.12 -28.25 -2.54
N ARG A 181 13.07 -27.76 -1.30
CA ARG A 181 13.27 -26.33 -1.05
C ARG A 181 14.73 -25.89 -1.11
N GLY A 182 15.66 -26.79 -0.76
CA GLY A 182 17.07 -26.46 -0.63
C GLY A 182 17.41 -25.87 0.74
N ALA A 183 18.68 -25.52 0.94
CA ALA A 183 19.16 -24.93 2.19
C ALA A 183 18.75 -23.45 2.31
N GLY A 184 18.69 -22.72 1.20
CA GLY A 184 18.15 -21.36 1.13
C GLY A 184 16.63 -21.31 1.17
N TYR A 185 15.93 -22.43 1.38
CA TYR A 185 14.46 -22.51 1.35
C TYR A 185 13.82 -21.97 0.06
N GLY A 186 14.54 -21.95 -1.06
CA GLY A 186 14.08 -21.45 -2.36
C GLY A 186 14.75 -20.15 -2.80
N ASP A 187 15.44 -19.45 -1.89
CA ASP A 187 16.22 -18.26 -2.20
C ASP A 187 17.29 -18.54 -3.28
N GLU A 188 17.73 -19.79 -3.42
CA GLU A 188 18.68 -20.21 -4.46
C GLU A 188 18.14 -19.99 -5.87
N LEU A 189 16.84 -20.21 -6.10
CA LEU A 189 16.23 -20.00 -7.41
C LEU A 189 16.16 -18.50 -7.71
N VAL A 190 15.76 -17.68 -6.74
CA VAL A 190 15.65 -16.22 -6.92
C VAL A 190 17.03 -15.61 -7.16
N LEU A 191 18.04 -16.01 -6.39
CA LEU A 191 19.42 -15.56 -6.57
C LEU A 191 19.99 -16.00 -7.93
N ALA A 192 19.69 -17.22 -8.37
CA ALA A 192 20.12 -17.69 -9.69
C ALA A 192 19.51 -16.87 -10.84
N LEU A 193 18.22 -16.50 -10.74
CA LEU A 193 17.57 -15.62 -11.71
C LEU A 193 18.22 -14.23 -11.75
N ASP A 194 18.47 -13.62 -10.58
CA ASP A 194 19.14 -12.30 -10.47
C ASP A 194 20.54 -12.31 -11.11
N LEU A 195 21.37 -13.28 -10.70
CA LEU A 195 22.74 -13.40 -11.18
C LEU A 195 22.80 -13.74 -12.67
N ALA A 196 21.95 -14.65 -13.15
CA ALA A 196 21.89 -14.99 -14.56
C ALA A 196 21.57 -13.76 -15.42
N LEU A 197 20.58 -12.95 -15.02
CA LEU A 197 20.23 -11.74 -15.76
C LEU A 197 21.33 -10.69 -15.72
N ARG A 198 21.95 -10.45 -14.55
CA ARG A 198 23.06 -9.50 -14.42
C ARG A 198 24.29 -9.89 -15.24
N LEU A 199 24.56 -11.19 -15.35
CA LEU A 199 25.71 -11.74 -16.06
C LEU A 199 25.40 -12.05 -17.54
N GLY A 200 24.19 -11.74 -18.03
CA GLY A 200 23.78 -11.98 -19.41
C GLY A 200 23.65 -13.46 -19.78
N ARG A 201 23.38 -14.33 -18.80
CA ARG A 201 23.24 -15.79 -18.92
C ARG A 201 21.78 -16.24 -18.96
N GLU A 202 20.95 -15.52 -19.72
CA GLU A 202 19.50 -15.77 -19.80
C GLU A 202 19.15 -17.18 -20.28
N GLU A 203 20.03 -17.82 -21.06
CA GLU A 203 19.81 -19.15 -21.62
C GLU A 203 19.63 -20.24 -20.56
N LEU A 204 20.12 -20.01 -19.33
CA LEU A 204 19.99 -20.96 -18.22
C LEU A 204 18.59 -20.99 -17.62
N ILE A 205 17.86 -19.88 -17.71
CA ILE A 205 16.64 -19.64 -16.94
C ILE A 205 15.52 -20.61 -17.32
N GLY A 206 15.34 -20.88 -18.62
CA GLY A 206 14.27 -21.76 -19.10
C GLY A 206 14.35 -23.17 -18.51
N GLY A 207 15.56 -23.72 -18.35
CA GLY A 207 15.79 -25.02 -17.74
C GLY A 207 15.39 -25.06 -16.26
N TRP A 208 15.74 -24.02 -15.50
CA TRP A 208 15.35 -23.91 -14.10
C TRP A 208 13.85 -23.74 -13.91
N LEU A 209 13.19 -22.90 -14.71
CA LEU A 209 11.74 -22.69 -14.61
C LEU A 209 10.94 -23.93 -15.03
N THR A 210 11.44 -24.71 -15.98
CA THR A 210 10.83 -26.00 -16.35
C THR A 210 10.83 -26.98 -15.17
N ARG A 211 11.90 -26.99 -14.37
CA ARG A 211 12.07 -27.91 -13.24
C ARG A 211 11.41 -27.39 -11.96
N HIS A 212 11.68 -26.14 -11.61
CA HIS A 212 11.39 -25.55 -10.30
C HIS A 212 10.32 -24.47 -10.34
N GLY A 213 9.87 -24.04 -11.52
CA GLY A 213 8.98 -22.89 -11.67
C GLY A 213 7.62 -23.06 -10.98
N HIS A 214 7.14 -24.31 -10.83
CA HIS A 214 5.90 -24.58 -10.09
C HIS A 214 5.96 -24.11 -8.62
N ARG A 215 7.14 -23.92 -8.04
CA ARG A 215 7.31 -23.40 -6.68
C ARG A 215 6.82 -21.96 -6.52
N PHE A 216 6.82 -21.16 -7.59
CA PHE A 216 6.20 -19.83 -7.58
C PHE A 216 4.68 -19.90 -7.32
N GLU A 217 4.03 -21.06 -7.54
CA GLU A 217 2.63 -21.28 -7.15
C GLU A 217 2.46 -21.41 -5.63
N SER A 218 3.28 -22.26 -5.00
CA SER A 218 3.13 -22.71 -3.62
C SER A 218 3.88 -21.82 -2.62
N GLU A 219 4.83 -21.03 -3.09
CA GLU A 219 5.72 -20.21 -2.27
C GLU A 219 5.69 -18.76 -2.74
N GLY A 220 4.62 -18.03 -2.40
CA GLY A 220 4.40 -16.64 -2.83
C GLY A 220 5.56 -15.69 -2.49
N LEU A 221 6.34 -15.99 -1.45
CA LEU A 221 7.55 -15.24 -1.11
C LEU A 221 8.58 -15.23 -2.26
N LEU A 222 8.74 -16.33 -3.02
CA LEU A 222 9.68 -16.38 -4.15
C LEU A 222 9.32 -15.36 -5.23
N LEU A 223 8.02 -15.23 -5.51
CA LEU A 223 7.52 -14.26 -6.47
C LEU A 223 7.75 -12.83 -5.96
N GLN A 224 7.44 -12.57 -4.69
CA GLN A 224 7.64 -11.23 -4.09
C GLN A 224 9.11 -10.82 -4.11
N LEU A 225 10.02 -11.71 -3.72
CA LEU A 225 11.47 -11.46 -3.79
C LEU A 225 11.91 -11.18 -5.24
N SER A 226 11.41 -11.95 -6.19
CA SER A 226 11.72 -11.77 -7.62
C SER A 226 11.20 -10.43 -8.17
N LEU A 227 10.02 -10.00 -7.75
CA LEU A 227 9.45 -8.70 -8.15
C LEU A 227 10.21 -7.51 -7.56
N CYS A 228 10.88 -7.68 -6.42
CA CYS A 228 11.77 -6.65 -5.85
C CYS A 228 13.12 -6.52 -6.56
N LEU A 229 13.43 -7.40 -7.52
CA LEU A 229 14.68 -7.37 -8.29
C LEU A 229 14.38 -6.84 -9.71
N PRO A 230 14.80 -5.61 -10.07
CA PRO A 230 14.29 -4.94 -11.28
C PRO A 230 14.46 -5.72 -12.59
N LEU A 231 15.61 -6.38 -12.78
CA LEU A 231 15.86 -7.20 -13.97
C LEU A 231 14.93 -8.42 -14.03
N VAL A 232 14.72 -9.08 -12.89
CA VAL A 232 13.82 -10.24 -12.79
C VAL A 232 12.37 -9.79 -12.98
N ALA A 233 11.98 -8.68 -12.34
CA ALA A 233 10.65 -8.07 -12.47
C ALA A 233 10.32 -7.70 -13.93
N ALA A 234 11.30 -7.17 -14.67
CA ALA A 234 11.15 -6.87 -16.11
C ALA A 234 10.85 -8.14 -16.91
N LYS A 235 11.61 -9.21 -16.70
CA LYS A 235 11.35 -10.50 -17.36
C LYS A 235 9.99 -11.08 -16.95
N LEU A 236 9.60 -10.95 -15.68
CA LEU A 236 8.26 -11.36 -15.23
C LEU A 236 7.16 -10.59 -15.97
N ALA A 237 7.30 -9.27 -16.12
CA ALA A 237 6.37 -8.44 -16.90
C ALA A 237 6.31 -8.84 -18.39
N GLU A 238 7.43 -9.31 -18.95
CA GLU A 238 7.53 -9.88 -20.31
C GLU A 238 6.92 -11.31 -20.42
N GLY A 239 6.54 -11.93 -19.29
CA GLY A 239 5.94 -13.25 -19.27
C GLY A 239 6.90 -14.41 -19.06
N LEU A 240 8.00 -14.19 -18.35
CA LEU A 240 8.99 -15.22 -18.00
C LEU A 240 8.36 -16.51 -17.45
N LEU A 241 7.33 -16.39 -16.58
CA LEU A 241 6.65 -17.54 -15.99
C LEU A 241 5.43 -18.02 -16.79
N ARG A 242 5.06 -17.38 -17.92
CA ARG A 242 3.79 -17.65 -18.63
C ARG A 242 3.60 -19.13 -18.98
N ALA A 243 4.66 -19.79 -19.45
CA ALA A 243 4.63 -21.23 -19.76
C ALA A 243 4.45 -22.10 -18.50
N THR A 244 5.05 -21.70 -17.38
CA THR A 244 4.92 -22.36 -16.07
C THR A 244 3.51 -22.19 -15.49
N ILE A 245 2.95 -20.97 -15.57
CA ILE A 245 1.60 -20.66 -15.07
C ILE A 245 0.54 -21.35 -15.94
N GLY A 246 0.74 -21.38 -17.26
CA GLY A 246 -0.15 -22.05 -18.21
C GLY A 246 -1.57 -21.47 -18.26
N LEU A 247 -1.76 -20.23 -17.80
CA LEU A 247 -3.04 -19.55 -17.81
C LEU A 247 -3.23 -18.86 -19.16
N SER A 248 -4.33 -19.15 -19.86
CA SER A 248 -4.61 -18.50 -21.15
C SER A 248 -5.11 -17.07 -20.94
N GLU A 249 -4.94 -16.22 -21.95
CA GLU A 249 -5.45 -14.84 -21.91
C GLU A 249 -6.98 -14.80 -21.73
N GLN A 250 -7.70 -15.73 -22.37
CA GLN A 250 -9.15 -15.86 -22.21
C GLN A 250 -9.55 -16.22 -20.77
N ASP A 251 -8.83 -17.16 -20.13
CA ASP A 251 -9.11 -17.54 -18.74
C ASP A 251 -8.77 -16.37 -17.79
N LEU A 252 -7.75 -15.57 -18.13
CA LEU A 252 -7.38 -14.36 -17.39
C LEU A 252 -8.44 -13.26 -17.51
N ASP A 253 -8.91 -12.97 -18.73
CA ASP A 253 -9.98 -12.00 -18.98
C ASP A 253 -11.26 -12.40 -18.21
N ALA A 254 -11.63 -13.68 -18.25
CA ALA A 254 -12.80 -14.19 -17.53
C ALA A 254 -12.64 -14.05 -16.01
N ALA A 255 -11.45 -14.35 -15.47
CA ALA A 255 -11.15 -14.18 -14.06
C ALA A 255 -11.15 -12.71 -13.62
N MET A 256 -10.63 -11.81 -14.46
CA MET A 256 -10.64 -10.37 -14.22
C MET A 256 -12.05 -9.79 -14.24
N ALA A 257 -12.91 -10.23 -15.16
CA ALA A 257 -14.32 -9.87 -15.16
C ALA A 257 -15.05 -10.33 -13.87
N ALA A 258 -14.71 -11.52 -13.36
CA ALA A 258 -15.27 -12.01 -12.10
C ALA A 258 -14.81 -11.18 -10.89
N LEU A 259 -13.53 -10.75 -10.86
CA LEU A 259 -12.99 -9.86 -9.84
C LEU A 259 -13.66 -8.48 -9.86
N ASP A 260 -13.85 -7.89 -11.06
CA ASP A 260 -14.51 -6.59 -11.22
C ASP A 260 -15.99 -6.62 -10.78
N ALA A 261 -16.70 -7.68 -11.16
CA ALA A 261 -18.08 -7.91 -10.71
C ALA A 261 -18.14 -8.07 -9.18
N ALA A 262 -17.19 -8.79 -8.58
CA ALA A 262 -17.10 -8.94 -7.13
C ALA A 262 -16.79 -7.63 -6.41
N LEU A 263 -15.92 -6.78 -6.94
CA LEU A 263 -15.65 -5.44 -6.41
C LEU A 263 -16.90 -4.57 -6.46
N THR A 264 -17.62 -4.59 -7.58
CA THR A 264 -18.88 -3.85 -7.76
C THR A 264 -19.92 -4.30 -6.74
N LEU A 265 -20.08 -5.62 -6.55
CA LEU A 265 -20.97 -6.18 -5.52
C LEU A 265 -20.52 -5.83 -4.11
N SER A 266 -19.22 -5.89 -3.81
CA SER A 266 -18.67 -5.51 -2.50
C SER A 266 -18.88 -4.02 -2.21
N ASN A 267 -18.88 -3.17 -3.25
CA ASN A 267 -19.19 -1.74 -3.14
C ASN A 267 -20.70 -1.45 -3.07
N ALA A 268 -21.53 -2.30 -3.66
CA ALA A 268 -23.00 -2.18 -3.62
C ALA A 268 -23.64 -2.84 -2.39
N ALA A 269 -22.99 -3.87 -1.82
CA ALA A 269 -23.47 -4.68 -0.72
C ALA A 269 -22.80 -4.27 0.60
N LEU A 270 -23.29 -3.16 1.15
CA LEU A 270 -23.79 -3.00 2.52
C LEU A 270 -23.88 -1.49 2.78
N PRO A 271 -25.05 -0.94 3.13
CA PRO A 271 -25.06 0.21 4.02
C PRO A 271 -24.52 -0.33 5.34
N VAL A 272 -23.20 -0.26 5.52
CA VAL A 272 -22.63 -0.49 6.83
C VAL A 272 -23.14 0.70 7.64
N LYS A 273 -24.24 0.51 8.37
CA LYS A 273 -24.46 1.24 9.62
C LYS A 273 -23.31 0.86 10.55
N ALA A 274 -22.11 1.30 10.22
CA ALA A 274 -21.05 1.42 11.19
C ALA A 274 -21.65 2.37 12.20
N ALA A 275 -21.75 1.94 13.46
CA ALA A 275 -21.99 2.90 14.52
C ALA A 275 -20.92 3.98 14.33
N VAL A 276 -21.36 5.16 13.88
CA VAL A 276 -20.49 6.31 13.64
C VAL A 276 -19.76 6.51 14.95
N LYS A 277 -18.46 6.16 14.99
CA LYS A 277 -17.67 6.32 16.22
C LYS A 277 -17.44 7.82 16.36
N VAL A 278 -18.37 8.49 17.00
CA VAL A 278 -18.32 9.93 17.25
C VAL A 278 -17.13 10.19 18.15
N GLN A 279 -16.14 10.91 17.64
CA GLN A 279 -15.02 11.39 18.43
C GLN A 279 -15.37 12.78 18.95
N LYS A 280 -15.10 13.05 20.22
CA LYS A 280 -15.37 14.35 20.83
C LYS A 280 -14.07 15.02 21.21
N ARG A 281 -13.92 16.29 20.85
CA ARG A 281 -12.76 17.13 21.15
C ARG A 281 -13.23 18.49 21.62
N ARG A 282 -12.53 19.09 22.57
CA ARG A 282 -12.66 20.52 22.86
C ARG A 282 -11.41 21.20 22.36
N VAL A 283 -11.56 22.25 21.55
CA VAL A 283 -10.45 22.95 20.92
C VAL A 283 -10.62 24.45 21.12
N SER A 284 -9.58 25.10 21.64
CA SER A 284 -9.54 26.56 21.75
C SER A 284 -9.62 27.18 20.35
N CYS A 285 -10.32 28.30 20.23
CA CYS A 285 -10.52 28.99 18.94
C CYS A 285 -9.76 30.31 18.92
N GLU A 286 -8.47 30.28 19.20
CA GLU A 286 -7.64 31.48 19.13
C GLU A 286 -7.70 32.10 17.73
N TYR A 287 -7.87 33.42 17.68
CA TYR A 287 -8.13 34.16 16.45
C TYR A 287 -9.36 33.66 15.67
N SER A 288 -10.35 33.10 16.37
CA SER A 288 -11.63 32.70 15.80
C SER A 288 -11.49 31.67 14.67
N GLN A 289 -10.57 30.71 14.86
CA GLN A 289 -10.31 29.65 13.88
C GLN A 289 -9.85 28.35 14.54
N VAL A 290 -10.01 27.25 13.80
CA VAL A 290 -9.43 25.93 14.09
C VAL A 290 -8.87 25.34 12.82
N HIS A 291 -7.90 24.43 12.94
CA HIS A 291 -7.19 23.86 11.79
C HIS A 291 -7.34 22.34 11.76
N LEU A 292 -7.57 21.78 10.58
CA LEU A 292 -7.33 20.36 10.32
C LEU A 292 -6.03 20.24 9.55
N GLN A 293 -5.09 19.47 10.09
CA GLN A 293 -3.77 19.31 9.48
C GLN A 293 -3.13 17.96 9.85
N PRO A 294 -2.13 17.50 9.08
CA PRO A 294 -1.32 16.35 9.48
C PRO A 294 -0.64 16.60 10.82
N GLU A 295 -0.50 15.56 11.63
CA GLU A 295 0.26 15.60 12.89
C GLU A 295 1.73 16.02 12.66
N SER A 296 2.33 15.56 11.55
CA SER A 296 3.67 15.93 11.14
C SER A 296 3.64 16.65 9.79
N LEU A 297 3.98 17.93 9.80
CA LEU A 297 4.03 18.80 8.63
C LEU A 297 5.40 18.71 7.94
N ASP A 298 5.41 18.66 6.60
CA ASP A 298 6.64 18.82 5.82
C ASP A 298 7.02 20.30 5.63
N GLU A 299 8.20 20.58 5.05
CA GLU A 299 8.67 21.96 4.83
C GLU A 299 7.71 22.80 3.97
N ALA A 300 7.09 22.18 2.97
CA ALA A 300 6.14 22.87 2.09
C ALA A 300 4.86 23.22 2.84
N GLU A 301 4.35 22.30 3.66
CA GLU A 301 3.19 22.50 4.52
C GLU A 301 3.46 23.50 5.65
N LEU A 302 4.66 23.52 6.22
CA LEU A 302 5.05 24.52 7.23
C LEU A 302 5.04 25.94 6.65
N SER A 303 5.41 26.10 5.38
CA SER A 303 5.40 27.42 4.71
C SER A 303 4.00 27.95 4.38
N GLN A 304 2.97 27.10 4.44
CA GLN A 304 1.59 27.46 4.12
C GLN A 304 0.90 28.08 5.34
N VAL A 305 0.71 29.39 5.34
CA VAL A 305 0.03 30.09 6.44
C VAL A 305 -1.45 30.27 6.11
N PHE A 306 -2.33 29.95 7.06
CA PHE A 306 -3.78 30.09 6.89
C PHE A 306 -4.21 31.57 6.86
N PHE A 307 -5.30 31.85 6.14
CA PHE A 307 -5.98 33.16 6.08
C PHE A 307 -5.08 34.32 5.63
N GLN A 308 -4.13 34.05 4.73
CA GLN A 308 -3.33 35.10 4.10
C GLN A 308 -3.98 35.68 2.84
N LYS A 309 -4.94 34.96 2.24
CA LYS A 309 -5.61 35.44 1.02
C LYS A 309 -6.82 36.32 1.38
N PRO A 310 -7.09 37.39 0.61
CA PRO A 310 -8.20 38.31 0.90
C PRO A 310 -9.60 37.64 0.92
N ASP A 311 -9.76 36.54 0.20
CA ASP A 311 -11.02 35.80 0.06
C ASP A 311 -11.21 34.70 1.10
N ASP A 312 -10.14 34.22 1.76
CA ASP A 312 -10.21 33.13 2.76
C ASP A 312 -11.18 33.49 3.91
N SER A 313 -11.08 34.71 4.44
CA SER A 313 -11.96 35.16 5.52
C SER A 313 -13.42 35.30 5.08
N GLN A 314 -13.66 35.66 3.81
CA GLN A 314 -15.01 35.76 3.26
C GLN A 314 -15.64 34.37 3.05
N GLN A 315 -14.83 33.41 2.60
CA GLN A 315 -15.21 32.00 2.42
C GLN A 315 -15.25 31.23 3.74
N GLY A 316 -14.76 31.81 4.85
CA GLY A 316 -14.72 31.19 6.16
C GLY A 316 -13.75 29.99 6.24
N MET A 317 -12.85 29.86 5.27
CA MET A 317 -11.86 28.79 5.21
C MET A 317 -10.62 29.20 4.41
N SER A 318 -9.47 28.61 4.76
CA SER A 318 -8.22 28.74 4.01
C SER A 318 -7.76 27.35 3.57
N LEU A 319 -7.71 27.14 2.26
CA LEU A 319 -7.62 25.80 1.66
C LEU A 319 -6.24 25.48 1.13
N PHE A 320 -5.69 24.35 1.58
CA PHE A 320 -4.54 23.66 0.99
C PHE A 320 -4.91 22.17 0.78
N PRO A 321 -4.17 21.43 -0.06
CA PRO A 321 -4.52 20.03 -0.37
C PRO A 321 -4.61 19.11 0.86
N THR A 322 -3.67 19.25 1.81
CA THR A 322 -3.53 18.35 2.97
C THR A 322 -3.93 18.99 4.30
N LYS A 323 -4.19 20.30 4.32
CA LYS A 323 -4.57 21.03 5.53
C LYS A 323 -5.52 22.19 5.24
N VAL A 324 -6.31 22.57 6.23
CA VAL A 324 -7.34 23.60 6.10
C VAL A 324 -7.48 24.42 7.38
N GLY A 325 -7.56 25.73 7.22
CA GLY A 325 -8.00 26.63 8.27
C GLY A 325 -9.50 26.85 8.17
N ILE A 326 -10.22 26.77 9.29
CA ILE A 326 -11.67 26.89 9.36
C ILE A 326 -11.99 28.06 10.29
N ALA A 327 -12.62 29.10 9.76
CA ALA A 327 -13.02 30.27 10.56
C ALA A 327 -14.32 29.96 11.32
N THR A 328 -14.38 30.37 12.58
CA THR A 328 -15.61 30.33 13.36
C THR A 328 -16.57 31.44 12.91
N PRO A 329 -17.89 31.31 13.16
CA PRO A 329 -18.87 32.30 12.69
C PRO A 329 -18.70 33.70 13.31
N SER A 330 -18.11 33.77 14.49
CA SER A 330 -17.85 34.99 15.26
C SER A 330 -16.67 34.78 16.20
N ASP A 331 -16.35 35.79 17.01
CA ASP A 331 -15.38 35.67 18.10
C ASP A 331 -15.75 34.54 19.06
N THR A 332 -14.87 33.54 19.14
CA THR A 332 -15.15 32.24 19.76
C THR A 332 -14.06 31.89 20.77
N ASP A 333 -14.48 31.46 21.96
CA ASP A 333 -13.57 30.98 23.00
C ASP A 333 -13.07 29.56 22.65
N TYR A 334 -14.01 28.63 22.45
CA TYR A 334 -13.70 27.27 22.03
C TYR A 334 -14.85 26.63 21.26
N VAL A 335 -14.55 25.52 20.60
CA VAL A 335 -15.53 24.60 20.03
C VAL A 335 -15.53 23.27 20.76
N ASP A 336 -16.73 22.72 20.96
CA ASP A 336 -16.88 21.30 21.27
C ASP A 336 -17.13 20.57 19.94
N ALA A 337 -16.07 19.97 19.40
CA ALA A 337 -16.10 19.28 18.12
C ALA A 337 -16.60 17.84 18.27
N GLU A 338 -17.54 17.45 17.40
CA GLU A 338 -17.97 16.08 17.18
C GLU A 338 -17.54 15.67 15.77
N ILE A 339 -16.64 14.69 15.70
CA ILE A 339 -16.03 14.24 14.45
C ILE A 339 -16.62 12.89 14.06
N THR A 340 -17.08 12.79 12.81
CA THR A 340 -17.75 11.62 12.26
C THR A 340 -17.28 11.29 10.85
N LEU A 341 -17.25 9.99 10.53
CA LEU A 341 -17.28 9.51 9.14
C LEU A 341 -18.74 9.37 8.74
N SER A 342 -19.15 9.96 7.62
CA SER A 342 -20.54 10.01 7.17
C SER A 342 -20.70 9.48 5.76
N ASP A 343 -21.67 8.60 5.56
CA ASP A 343 -22.14 8.16 4.24
C ASP A 343 -23.36 8.97 3.76
N GLU A 344 -23.77 9.98 4.53
CA GLU A 344 -24.92 10.83 4.18
C GLU A 344 -24.55 11.71 2.98
N ARG A 345 -25.36 11.63 1.92
CA ARG A 345 -25.20 12.46 0.70
C ARG A 345 -25.81 13.84 0.84
N GLU A 346 -26.79 14.00 1.73
CA GLU A 346 -27.45 15.28 2.01
C GLU A 346 -27.27 15.63 3.48
N PRO A 347 -26.44 16.63 3.81
CA PRO A 347 -26.23 17.02 5.18
C PRO A 347 -27.41 17.85 5.71
N ALA A 348 -27.98 17.43 6.84
CA ALA A 348 -28.94 18.28 7.56
C ALA A 348 -28.24 19.55 8.07
N LEU A 349 -28.83 20.72 7.73
CA LEU A 349 -28.39 22.05 8.14
C LEU A 349 -29.29 22.69 9.20
N ALA A 350 -30.22 21.93 9.78
CA ALA A 350 -31.05 22.43 10.88
C ALA A 350 -30.17 22.90 12.05
N ASP A 351 -30.50 24.08 12.59
CA ASP A 351 -29.82 24.73 13.72
C ASP A 351 -28.35 25.11 13.49
N VAL A 352 -27.86 25.02 12.24
CA VAL A 352 -26.51 25.40 11.85
C VAL A 352 -26.49 26.88 11.48
N VAL A 353 -25.60 27.69 12.08
CA VAL A 353 -25.43 29.12 11.71
C VAL A 353 -24.40 29.34 10.62
N GLN A 354 -23.48 28.40 10.46
CA GLN A 354 -22.50 28.40 9.37
C GLN A 354 -22.10 26.97 9.08
N ALA A 355 -22.04 26.62 7.81
CA ALA A 355 -21.33 25.44 7.35
C ALA A 355 -20.29 25.80 6.30
N VAL A 356 -19.18 25.07 6.29
CA VAL A 356 -18.21 25.11 5.20
C VAL A 356 -17.95 23.70 4.71
N ALA A 357 -17.97 23.54 3.39
CA ALA A 357 -17.66 22.29 2.70
C ALA A 357 -16.36 22.46 1.92
N PHE A 358 -15.45 21.48 2.01
CA PHE A 358 -14.16 21.52 1.32
C PHE A 358 -13.56 20.12 1.12
N PRO A 359 -12.73 19.91 0.09
CA PRO A 359 -11.94 18.70 -0.06
C PRO A 359 -10.74 18.70 0.89
N LEU A 360 -10.35 17.52 1.38
CA LEU A 360 -9.16 17.33 2.21
C LEU A 360 -8.50 15.99 1.91
N VAL A 361 -7.18 16.01 1.66
CA VAL A 361 -6.36 14.79 1.54
C VAL A 361 -5.75 14.46 2.89
N VAL A 362 -6.20 13.36 3.49
CA VAL A 362 -5.65 12.78 4.71
C VAL A 362 -4.53 11.81 4.32
N ARG A 363 -3.27 12.20 4.51
CA ARG A 363 -2.10 11.37 4.15
C ARG A 363 -1.50 10.56 5.30
N GLY A 364 -2.00 10.75 6.52
CA GLY A 364 -1.48 10.15 7.75
C GLY A 364 -2.33 10.55 8.96
N PRO A 365 -1.81 10.45 10.20
CA PRO A 365 -2.49 10.95 11.39
C PRO A 365 -2.91 12.41 11.22
N LEU A 366 -4.20 12.69 11.45
CA LEU A 366 -4.81 14.01 11.28
C LEU A 366 -5.17 14.58 12.65
N VAL A 367 -4.87 15.84 12.91
CA VAL A 367 -5.21 16.52 14.16
C VAL A 367 -6.17 17.68 13.92
N LEU A 368 -6.97 18.00 14.94
CA LEU A 368 -7.77 19.23 15.01
C LEU A 368 -7.12 20.16 16.03
N ALA A 369 -6.54 21.24 15.55
CA ALA A 369 -5.64 22.10 16.32
C ALA A 369 -6.15 23.55 16.43
N SER A 370 -5.67 24.25 17.46
CA SER A 370 -5.75 25.72 17.60
C SER A 370 -4.52 26.37 16.95
N VAL A 371 -4.53 27.70 16.77
CA VAL A 371 -3.36 28.46 16.29
C VAL A 371 -2.14 28.31 17.20
N SER A 372 -2.37 28.19 18.51
CA SER A 372 -1.36 28.06 19.57
C SER A 372 -1.05 26.63 19.99
N SER A 373 -1.55 25.65 19.24
CA SER A 373 -1.23 24.23 19.35
C SER A 373 0.27 24.00 19.52
N ASP A 374 0.65 23.25 20.56
CA ASP A 374 2.05 22.85 20.85
C ASP A 374 2.38 21.44 20.33
N GLY A 375 1.46 20.83 19.56
CA GLY A 375 1.65 19.52 18.95
C GLY A 375 1.29 18.34 19.86
N GLU A 376 0.63 18.57 21.00
CA GLU A 376 0.13 17.52 21.88
C GLU A 376 -1.29 17.02 21.51
N GLU A 377 -1.83 17.42 20.35
CA GLU A 377 -3.15 17.00 19.92
C GLU A 377 -3.24 15.50 19.63
N GLU A 378 -4.22 14.82 20.24
CA GLU A 378 -4.52 13.44 19.90
C GLU A 378 -5.00 13.31 18.44
N PRO A 379 -4.39 12.41 17.65
CA PRO A 379 -4.84 12.13 16.30
C PRO A 379 -6.29 11.68 16.24
N LEU A 380 -7.00 12.19 15.24
CA LEU A 380 -8.33 11.76 14.87
C LEU A 380 -8.24 10.37 14.22
N ALA A 381 -9.17 9.49 14.59
CA ALA A 381 -9.34 8.18 13.96
C ALA A 381 -10.02 8.28 12.57
N ILE A 382 -9.43 9.10 11.69
CA ILE A 382 -9.80 9.24 10.28
C ILE A 382 -8.76 8.50 9.44
N PRO A 383 -9.14 7.47 8.66
CA PRO A 383 -8.20 6.79 7.79
C PRO A 383 -7.59 7.72 6.74
N PRO A 384 -6.38 7.43 6.24
CA PRO A 384 -5.86 8.10 5.06
C PRO A 384 -6.79 7.95 3.85
N GLY A 385 -6.91 9.00 3.05
CA GLY A 385 -7.82 9.07 1.91
C GLY A 385 -8.13 10.51 1.51
N THR A 386 -8.89 10.67 0.43
CA THR A 386 -9.44 11.98 0.04
C THR A 386 -10.89 12.06 0.50
N TYR A 387 -11.25 13.14 1.18
CA TYR A 387 -12.57 13.33 1.75
C TYR A 387 -13.16 14.65 1.29
N ASP A 388 -14.49 14.68 1.17
CA ASP A 388 -15.22 15.93 1.21
C ASP A 388 -15.63 16.14 2.66
N VAL A 389 -15.16 17.21 3.29
CA VAL A 389 -15.40 17.51 4.70
C VAL A 389 -16.46 18.60 4.80
N LEU A 390 -17.43 18.39 5.68
CA LEU A 390 -18.41 19.39 6.07
C LEU A 390 -18.21 19.77 7.53
N ALA A 391 -17.85 21.03 7.77
CA ALA A 391 -17.80 21.62 9.10
C ALA A 391 -19.07 22.44 9.35
N ARG A 392 -19.86 22.09 10.37
CA ARG A 392 -21.10 22.79 10.74
C ARG A 392 -21.00 23.35 12.15
N PHE A 393 -21.31 24.64 12.30
CA PHE A 393 -21.32 25.33 13.57
C PHE A 393 -22.75 25.46 14.08
N VAL A 394 -23.01 24.88 15.25
CA VAL A 394 -24.29 24.99 15.97
C VAL A 394 -24.06 25.85 17.22
N PRO A 395 -24.85 26.90 17.46
CA PRO A 395 -24.68 27.76 18.63
C PRO A 395 -24.80 26.96 19.94
N LYS A 396 -23.92 27.24 20.91
CA LYS A 396 -24.06 26.75 22.28
C LYS A 396 -24.17 27.92 23.25
N LYS A 397 -24.83 27.66 24.38
CA LYS A 397 -24.81 28.60 25.51
C LYS A 397 -23.39 28.68 26.07
N ALA A 398 -22.76 29.85 25.92
CA ALA A 398 -21.43 30.09 26.45
C ALA A 398 -21.42 30.05 27.99
N PRO A 399 -20.37 29.50 28.63
CA PRO A 399 -20.16 29.64 30.07
C PRO A 399 -20.09 31.11 30.50
N LYS A 400 -20.37 31.40 31.77
CA LYS A 400 -20.40 32.77 32.31
C LYS A 400 -19.11 33.55 32.01
N ALA A 401 -17.94 32.91 32.18
CA ALA A 401 -16.65 33.53 31.94
C ALA A 401 -16.50 33.99 30.47
N SER A 402 -16.71 33.08 29.51
CA SER A 402 -16.64 33.37 28.08
C SER A 402 -17.68 34.41 27.65
N ALA A 403 -18.92 34.30 28.16
CA ALA A 403 -19.99 35.24 27.87
C ALA A 403 -19.70 36.66 28.38
N SER A 404 -19.12 36.78 29.59
CA SER A 404 -18.69 38.07 30.15
C SER A 404 -17.55 38.71 29.37
N ALA A 405 -16.72 37.91 28.69
CA ALA A 405 -15.68 38.38 27.77
C ALA A 405 -16.22 38.68 26.35
N GLY A 406 -17.52 38.53 26.11
CA GLY A 406 -18.13 38.76 24.79
C GLY A 406 -17.95 37.60 23.79
N LEU A 407 -17.31 36.51 24.19
CA LEU A 407 -16.99 35.37 23.33
C LEU A 407 -18.17 34.39 23.22
N ARG A 408 -18.24 33.70 22.07
CA ARG A 408 -19.20 32.62 21.80
C ARG A 408 -18.56 31.24 21.97
N VAL A 409 -19.41 30.22 22.04
CA VAL A 409 -19.01 28.81 22.03
C VAL A 409 -19.91 28.09 21.03
N PHE A 410 -19.34 27.20 20.23
CA PHE A 410 -20.08 26.44 19.23
C PHE A 410 -19.90 24.93 19.43
N ALA A 411 -20.92 24.16 19.05
CA ALA A 411 -20.73 22.75 18.72
C ALA A 411 -20.24 22.71 17.27
N LEU A 412 -19.08 22.11 17.04
CA LEU A 412 -18.52 21.94 15.69
C LEU A 412 -18.75 20.51 15.23
N ARG A 413 -19.65 20.28 14.28
CA ARG A 413 -19.83 18.95 13.68
C ARG A 413 -18.95 18.84 12.45
N LEU A 414 -17.88 18.05 12.55
CA LEU A 414 -16.99 17.73 11.43
C LEU A 414 -17.39 16.37 10.86
N SER A 415 -17.90 16.36 9.64
CA SER A 415 -18.31 15.15 8.95
C SER A 415 -17.42 14.92 7.74
N PHE A 416 -16.77 13.76 7.68
CA PHE A 416 -15.91 13.33 6.59
C PHE A 416 -16.72 12.41 5.67
N HIS A 417 -16.98 12.89 4.46
CA HIS A 417 -17.75 12.19 3.44
C HIS A 417 -16.82 11.61 2.36
N PRO A 418 -17.26 10.58 1.63
CA PRO A 418 -16.56 10.12 0.43
C PRO A 418 -16.29 11.28 -0.54
N THR A 419 -15.18 11.22 -1.27
CA THR A 419 -14.82 12.27 -2.25
C THR A 419 -15.94 12.52 -3.27
N MET A 420 -16.10 13.77 -3.69
CA MET A 420 -17.12 14.21 -4.67
C MET A 420 -18.58 14.09 -4.20
N SER A 421 -18.81 14.01 -2.89
CA SER A 421 -20.15 13.96 -2.29
C SER A 421 -20.75 15.35 -2.07
N LEU A 422 -19.95 16.39 -1.83
CA LEU A 422 -20.42 17.72 -1.42
C LEU A 422 -20.28 18.80 -2.50
N GLY A 423 -19.55 18.51 -3.59
CA GLY A 423 -19.30 19.44 -4.70
C GLY A 423 -18.16 20.41 -4.42
N ALA A 424 -18.15 21.54 -5.13
CA ALA A 424 -17.08 22.54 -5.00
C ALA A 424 -17.04 23.17 -3.59
N PRO A 425 -15.85 23.61 -3.12
CA PRO A 425 -15.72 24.26 -1.82
C PRO A 425 -16.65 25.47 -1.71
N ARG A 426 -17.38 25.56 -0.61
CA ARG A 426 -18.35 26.64 -0.40
C ARG A 426 -18.70 26.84 1.06
N THR A 427 -19.03 28.08 1.39
CA THR A 427 -19.70 28.45 2.64
C THR A 427 -21.21 28.38 2.43
N LEU A 428 -21.91 27.74 3.36
CA LEU A 428 -23.36 27.81 3.46
C LEU A 428 -23.66 28.59 4.73
N ARG A 429 -24.01 29.88 4.58
CA ARG A 429 -24.56 30.67 5.68
C ARG A 429 -26.05 30.45 5.69
N VAL A 430 -26.57 30.00 6.83
CA VAL A 430 -28.01 29.83 7.03
C VAL A 430 -28.47 31.10 7.74
N GLU A 431 -29.30 31.89 7.06
CA GLU A 431 -29.90 33.12 7.59
C GLU A 431 -30.89 32.85 8.72
#